data_AF-A0A0F7U5W3-F1
#
_entry.id   AF-A0A0F7U5W3-F1
#
_cell.length_a   1.000
_cell.length_b   1.000
_cell.length_c   1.000
_cell.angle_alpha   90.00
_cell.angle_beta   90.00
_cell.angle_gamma   90.00
#
_symmetry.space_group_name_H-M   'P 1'
#
loop_
_entity.id
_entity.type
_entity.pdbx_description
1 polymer ?
#
loop_
_entity_poly.entity_id
_entity_poly.type
_entity_poly.pdbx_seq_one_letter_code
_entity_poly.pdbx_strand_id
1 'polypeptide(L)'
;MRFLYRIPLAALLVAGALFLVSAFVFPVSETSYAGNYHLRHLSAAARREMRSQISPLSKTDYKEETGLENTSLQFALRPGTIVSIYLPHAGFLWSDFNAWDEEHAIFYPLDMSSSSLEAATWRVVFKDPIGRMKPWVIQRPVTSYSPSGTISPVLHGDRILLRDAELDGFLTAEAQPSILDRLFLGGDPTTGRHEVNVQAVPGNGSLWTIKYNPATDCGFRLYNPERSCYLSSSLRNFPDWDGALNDTIAALLHLELEATCMAEPKDAVSRLFLVDGNSILTGKILRSIICLRSIIETARKSLNITRNCWGS
;
A
#
# COMPACT_ATOMS: atom_id res chain seq x y z
N MET A 1 54.83 -17.68 12.22
CA MET A 1 53.52 -16.98 12.15
C MET A 1 52.53 -17.83 11.35
N ARG A 2 51.74 -18.68 12.01
CA ARG A 2 50.57 -19.36 11.40
C ARG A 2 49.49 -19.55 12.47
N PHE A 3 48.92 -18.46 12.94
CA PHE A 3 47.65 -18.47 13.67
C PHE A 3 46.52 -18.39 12.63
N LEU A 4 46.31 -19.50 11.90
CA LEU A 4 45.11 -19.66 11.09
C LEU A 4 43.99 -20.12 12.04
N TYR A 5 43.13 -19.15 12.38
CA TYR A 5 41.93 -19.28 13.20
C TYR A 5 41.10 -20.49 12.78
N ARG A 6 41.15 -21.56 13.56
CA ARG A 6 40.10 -22.58 13.55
C ARG A 6 38.91 -21.98 14.28
N ILE A 7 38.06 -21.25 13.55
CA ILE A 7 36.70 -21.01 14.05
C ILE A 7 36.08 -22.41 14.20
N PRO A 8 35.71 -22.85 15.42
CA PRO A 8 35.15 -24.17 15.60
C PRO A 8 33.87 -24.25 14.78
N LEU A 9 33.69 -25.34 14.01
CA LEU A 9 32.50 -25.62 13.20
C LEU A 9 31.18 -25.33 13.96
N ALA A 10 31.19 -25.56 15.28
CA ALA A 10 30.10 -25.22 16.19
C ALA A 10 29.69 -23.73 16.16
N ALA A 11 30.64 -22.79 16.11
CA ALA A 11 30.35 -21.36 16.03
C ALA A 11 29.70 -20.97 14.70
N LEU A 12 30.13 -21.60 13.60
CA LEU A 12 29.51 -21.43 12.27
C LEU A 12 28.08 -22.00 12.23
N LEU A 13 27.86 -23.15 12.86
CA LEU A 13 26.52 -23.75 12.97
C LEU A 13 25.58 -22.92 13.85
N VAL A 14 26.06 -22.36 14.97
CA VAL A 14 25.27 -21.46 15.82
C VAL A 14 24.94 -20.16 15.09
N ALA A 15 25.91 -19.54 14.39
CA ALA A 15 25.66 -18.35 13.60
C ALA A 15 24.69 -18.62 12.44
N GLY A 16 24.83 -19.75 11.76
CA GLY A 16 23.91 -20.18 10.69
C GLY A 16 22.50 -20.48 11.21
N ALA A 17 22.37 -21.14 12.36
CA ALA A 17 21.09 -21.41 13.01
C ALA A 17 20.42 -20.11 13.49
N LEU A 18 21.18 -19.20 14.10
CA LEU A 18 20.68 -17.87 14.48
C LEU A 18 20.23 -17.09 13.23
N PHE A 19 21.03 -17.09 12.16
CA PHE A 19 20.65 -16.43 10.91
C PHE A 19 19.38 -17.03 10.31
N LEU A 20 19.22 -18.37 10.31
CA LEU A 20 18.02 -19.04 9.83
C LEU A 20 16.80 -18.75 10.70
N VAL A 21 16.94 -18.81 12.03
CA VAL A 21 15.88 -18.47 12.97
C VAL A 21 15.49 -17.01 12.81
N SER A 22 16.44 -16.08 12.72
CA SER A 22 16.17 -14.68 12.44
C SER A 22 15.48 -14.51 11.08
N ALA A 23 16.00 -15.12 10.02
CA ALA A 23 15.42 -15.02 8.67
C ALA A 23 14.03 -15.66 8.56
N PHE A 24 13.64 -16.57 9.46
CA PHE A 24 12.30 -17.17 9.49
C PHE A 24 11.35 -16.48 10.47
N VAL A 25 11.85 -16.08 11.65
CA VAL A 25 11.05 -15.46 12.71
C VAL A 25 10.80 -14.00 12.40
N PHE A 26 11.79 -13.23 11.96
CA PHE A 26 11.59 -11.80 11.68
C PHE A 26 10.51 -11.53 10.61
N PRO A 27 10.47 -12.22 9.45
CA PRO A 27 9.38 -12.00 8.51
C PRO A 27 8.01 -12.34 9.11
N VAL A 28 7.90 -13.39 9.91
CA VAL A 28 6.62 -13.84 10.49
C VAL A 28 6.19 -12.94 11.66
N SER A 29 7.12 -12.50 12.51
CA SER A 29 6.84 -11.56 13.61
C SER A 29 6.60 -10.14 13.13
N GLU A 30 7.24 -9.71 12.03
CA GLU A 30 7.00 -8.41 11.39
C GLU A 30 5.69 -8.41 10.62
N THR A 31 5.27 -9.53 10.01
CA THR A 31 3.90 -9.65 9.46
C THR A 31 2.81 -9.62 10.54
N SER A 32 3.15 -9.79 11.83
CA SER A 32 2.15 -9.89 12.91
C SER A 32 2.20 -8.78 13.96
N TYR A 33 3.33 -8.11 14.22
CA TYR A 33 3.44 -7.18 15.36
C TYR A 33 4.31 -5.93 15.19
N ALA A 34 5.21 -5.86 14.22
CA ALA A 34 6.03 -4.65 13.98
C ALA A 34 5.57 -4.02 12.67
N GLY A 35 5.12 -2.76 12.73
CA GLY A 35 4.54 -2.03 11.60
C GLY A 35 5.32 -2.13 10.28
N ASN A 36 4.70 -1.67 9.21
CA ASN A 36 5.07 -1.82 7.81
C ASN A 36 6.37 -1.09 7.40
N TYR A 37 7.27 -0.81 8.35
CA TYR A 37 8.54 -0.10 8.19
C TYR A 37 9.53 -0.77 7.22
N HIS A 38 9.42 -2.08 6.97
CA HIS A 38 10.35 -2.82 6.10
C HIS A 38 9.82 -3.14 4.70
N LEU A 39 8.57 -2.76 4.36
CA LEU A 39 7.99 -3.07 3.04
C LEU A 39 8.82 -2.52 1.86
N ARG A 40 9.55 -1.42 2.08
CA ARG A 40 10.44 -0.82 1.07
C ARG A 40 11.60 -1.75 0.66
N HIS A 41 12.04 -2.65 1.55
CA HIS A 41 13.17 -3.56 1.30
C HIS A 41 12.75 -4.84 0.58
N LEU A 42 11.45 -5.12 0.55
CA LEU A 42 10.91 -6.28 -0.15
C LEU A 42 10.88 -6.02 -1.66
N SER A 43 10.97 -7.09 -2.44
CA SER A 43 10.79 -7.00 -3.89
C SER A 43 9.34 -6.62 -4.21
N ALA A 44 9.10 -6.05 -5.39
CA ALA A 44 7.75 -5.76 -5.87
C ALA A 44 6.83 -6.99 -5.85
N ALA A 45 7.35 -8.14 -6.29
CA ALA A 45 6.62 -9.40 -6.27
C ALA A 45 6.26 -9.82 -4.83
N ALA A 46 7.23 -9.77 -3.91
CA ALA A 46 7.00 -10.11 -2.50
C ALA A 46 6.00 -9.16 -1.84
N ARG A 47 6.07 -7.85 -2.15
CA ARG A 47 5.07 -6.86 -1.72
C ARG A 47 3.68 -7.31 -2.10
N ARG A 48 3.43 -7.48 -3.40
CA ARG A 48 2.12 -7.85 -3.96
C ARG A 48 1.56 -9.20 -3.50
N GLU A 49 2.41 -10.08 -2.97
CA GLU A 49 2.02 -11.40 -2.48
C GLU A 49 1.58 -11.40 -1.00
N MET A 50 1.87 -10.34 -0.24
CA MET A 50 1.59 -10.29 1.20
C MET A 50 0.10 -10.24 1.58
N ARG A 51 -0.83 -10.31 0.60
CA ARG A 51 -2.27 -10.46 0.86
C ARG A 51 -2.73 -11.89 0.67
N SER A 52 -3.04 -12.56 1.79
CA SER A 52 -3.60 -13.92 1.80
C SER A 52 -5.12 -13.98 2.04
N GLN A 53 -5.82 -12.86 2.23
CA GLN A 53 -7.17 -12.88 2.83
C GLN A 53 -8.31 -12.16 2.11
N ILE A 54 -8.06 -11.43 1.01
CA ILE A 54 -9.18 -10.80 0.27
C ILE A 54 -9.35 -11.54 -1.05
N SER A 55 -10.39 -12.37 -1.09
CA SER A 55 -10.88 -12.99 -2.32
C SER A 55 -10.99 -11.92 -3.40
N PRO A 56 -10.38 -12.13 -4.58
CA PRO A 56 -10.57 -11.19 -5.68
C PRO A 56 -12.07 -11.01 -5.91
N LEU A 57 -12.55 -9.77 -5.88
CA LEU A 57 -13.91 -9.43 -6.28
C LEU A 57 -14.09 -9.91 -7.72
N SER A 58 -14.74 -11.06 -7.86
CA SER A 58 -15.11 -11.71 -9.10
C SER A 58 -13.94 -12.04 -10.04
N LYS A 59 -13.71 -13.34 -10.26
CA LYS A 59 -13.13 -13.83 -11.51
C LYS A 59 -14.15 -13.61 -12.64
N THR A 60 -14.46 -12.37 -13.00
CA THR A 60 -15.09 -12.14 -14.30
C THR A 60 -14.06 -12.49 -15.37
N ASP A 61 -14.51 -13.24 -16.37
CA ASP A 61 -13.74 -13.80 -17.48
C ASP A 61 -12.88 -12.76 -18.21
N TYR A 62 -11.70 -12.47 -17.68
CA TYR A 62 -10.64 -11.88 -18.46
C TYR A 62 -10.06 -12.99 -19.32
N LYS A 63 -10.53 -13.09 -20.57
CA LYS A 63 -9.79 -13.84 -21.59
C LYS A 63 -8.39 -13.24 -21.67
N GLU A 64 -7.38 -14.04 -21.31
CA GLU A 64 -5.97 -13.85 -21.68
C GLU A 64 -5.85 -13.89 -23.20
N GLU A 65 -6.36 -12.86 -23.88
CA GLU A 65 -6.31 -12.76 -25.33
C GLU A 65 -5.16 -11.82 -25.71
N THR A 66 -3.95 -12.19 -25.30
CA THR A 66 -2.73 -11.78 -26.01
C THR A 66 -1.71 -12.90 -25.88
N GLY A 67 -1.43 -13.58 -27.00
CA GLY A 67 -0.25 -14.43 -27.18
C GLY A 67 1.05 -13.63 -27.21
N LEU A 68 1.18 -12.64 -26.32
CA LEU A 68 2.37 -11.84 -26.14
C LEU A 68 2.98 -12.26 -24.80
N GLU A 69 4.03 -13.07 -24.86
CA GLU A 69 4.99 -13.30 -23.76
C GLU A 69 5.77 -12.00 -23.44
N ASN A 70 5.09 -10.88 -23.31
CA ASN A 70 5.70 -9.62 -22.93
C ASN A 70 5.84 -9.58 -21.42
N THR A 71 6.97 -10.12 -20.95
CA THR A 71 7.55 -9.91 -19.61
C THR A 71 7.54 -8.45 -19.15
N SER A 72 7.36 -7.48 -20.06
CA SER A 72 7.32 -6.04 -19.80
C SER A 72 6.10 -5.51 -19.03
N LEU A 73 5.05 -6.30 -18.80
CA LEU A 73 3.82 -5.87 -18.08
C LEU A 73 3.51 -6.71 -16.84
N GLN A 74 4.51 -7.39 -16.28
CA GLN A 74 4.34 -8.29 -15.13
C GLN A 74 3.60 -7.67 -13.93
N PHE A 75 3.78 -6.37 -13.72
CA PHE A 75 3.20 -5.62 -12.61
C PHE A 75 2.12 -4.61 -13.04
N ALA A 76 1.63 -4.72 -14.28
CA ALA A 76 0.61 -3.83 -14.80
C ALA A 76 -0.64 -3.78 -13.91
N LEU A 77 -1.15 -2.57 -13.69
CA LEU A 77 -2.29 -2.32 -12.83
C LEU A 77 -3.58 -2.51 -13.61
N ARG A 78 -4.57 -3.16 -12.99
CA ARG A 78 -5.86 -3.40 -13.62
C ARG A 78 -6.91 -2.49 -12.97
N PRO A 79 -7.69 -1.74 -13.76
CA PRO A 79 -8.84 -1.01 -13.23
C PRO A 79 -9.78 -1.94 -12.46
N GLY A 80 -10.38 -1.45 -11.38
CA GLY A 80 -11.23 -2.21 -10.46
C GLY A 80 -10.48 -3.06 -9.44
N THR A 81 -9.15 -3.12 -9.50
CA THR A 81 -8.36 -3.86 -8.50
C THR A 81 -8.35 -3.09 -7.18
N ILE A 82 -8.64 -3.81 -6.09
CA ILE A 82 -8.42 -3.30 -4.73
C ILE A 82 -6.92 -3.38 -4.42
N VAL A 83 -6.33 -2.25 -4.05
CA VAL A 83 -4.92 -2.12 -3.70
C VAL A 83 -4.76 -1.43 -2.34
N SER A 84 -3.62 -1.66 -1.70
CA SER A 84 -3.17 -0.87 -0.56
C SER A 84 -1.97 -0.02 -1.01
N ILE A 85 -2.02 1.27 -0.69
CA ILE A 85 -1.01 2.26 -1.11
C ILE A 85 -0.14 2.61 0.08
N TYR A 86 1.17 2.39 -0.04
CA TYR A 86 2.15 2.60 1.02
C TYR A 86 3.15 3.69 0.62
N LEU A 87 3.48 4.58 1.56
CA LEU A 87 4.56 5.54 1.44
C LEU A 87 5.65 5.19 2.48
N PRO A 88 6.91 4.96 2.07
CA PRO A 88 7.99 4.67 3.00
C PRO A 88 8.11 5.76 4.06
N HIS A 89 8.33 5.36 5.31
CA HIS A 89 8.41 6.25 6.49
C HIS A 89 7.13 6.95 6.90
N ALA A 90 6.07 6.89 6.09
CA ALA A 90 4.78 7.51 6.43
C ALA A 90 3.68 6.48 6.74
N GLY A 91 3.78 5.27 6.18
CA GLY A 91 2.78 4.22 6.38
C GLY A 91 1.83 4.10 5.19
N PHE A 92 0.62 3.58 5.42
CA PHE A 92 -0.39 3.43 4.39
C PHE A 92 -1.23 4.69 4.22
N LEU A 93 -1.59 4.98 2.98
CA LEU A 93 -2.61 5.97 2.67
C LEU A 93 -3.93 5.52 3.28
N TRP A 94 -4.48 6.32 4.17
CA TRP A 94 -5.64 6.00 4.97
C TRP A 94 -6.67 7.13 4.92
N SER A 95 -7.92 6.78 5.06
CA SER A 95 -9.05 7.71 5.15
C SER A 95 -10.09 7.21 6.14
N ASP A 96 -10.76 8.15 6.80
CA ASP A 96 -11.80 7.90 7.80
C ASP A 96 -12.85 9.01 7.78
N PHE A 97 -13.97 8.80 8.48
CA PHE A 97 -15.10 9.73 8.52
C PHE A 97 -14.83 11.04 9.27
N ASN A 98 -13.59 11.29 9.67
CA ASN A 98 -13.26 12.51 10.40
C ASN A 98 -13.14 13.68 9.42
N ALA A 99 -13.55 14.86 9.86
CA ALA A 99 -13.33 16.13 9.19
C ALA A 99 -12.56 17.09 10.10
N TRP A 100 -11.84 18.03 9.49
CA TRP A 100 -11.08 19.04 10.21
C TRP A 100 -12.00 20.16 10.70
N ASP A 101 -11.96 20.45 11.99
CA ASP A 101 -12.57 21.64 12.58
C ASP A 101 -11.53 22.75 12.69
N GLU A 102 -11.73 23.85 11.97
CA GLU A 102 -10.83 25.01 12.05
C GLU A 102 -10.96 25.78 13.35
N GLU A 103 -12.14 25.79 13.99
CA GLU A 103 -12.37 26.55 15.23
C GLU A 103 -11.65 25.90 16.41
N HIS A 104 -11.72 24.57 16.50
CA HIS A 104 -11.15 23.81 17.60
C HIS A 104 -9.78 23.19 17.27
N ALA A 105 -9.35 23.26 16.01
CA ALA A 105 -8.10 22.65 15.51
C ALA A 105 -7.98 21.15 15.83
N ILE A 106 -9.10 20.43 15.75
CA ILE A 106 -9.20 18.99 16.01
C ILE A 106 -9.96 18.29 14.88
N PHE A 107 -9.81 16.96 14.83
CA PHE A 107 -10.61 16.12 13.95
C PHE A 107 -11.83 15.58 14.68
N TYR A 108 -13.01 15.75 14.10
CA TYR A 108 -14.26 15.23 14.62
C TYR A 108 -14.90 14.25 13.63
N PRO A 109 -15.53 13.16 14.10
CA PRO A 109 -16.30 12.29 13.23
C PRO A 109 -17.50 13.06 12.67
N LEU A 110 -17.66 13.05 11.34
CA LEU A 110 -18.86 13.62 10.72
C LEU A 110 -20.08 12.76 11.07
N ASP A 111 -21.16 13.41 11.53
CA ASP A 111 -22.43 12.74 11.75
C ASP A 111 -23.08 12.41 10.41
N MET A 112 -23.01 11.12 10.04
CA MET A 112 -23.57 10.57 8.81
C MET A 112 -25.11 10.67 8.74
N SER A 113 -25.79 11.07 9.82
CA SER A 113 -27.24 11.26 9.84
C SER A 113 -27.71 12.61 9.25
N SER A 114 -26.78 13.55 9.03
CA SER A 114 -27.10 14.87 8.48
C SER A 114 -27.10 14.88 6.95
N SER A 115 -28.12 15.53 6.37
CA SER A 115 -28.46 15.53 4.94
C SER A 115 -27.47 16.29 4.01
N SER A 116 -26.27 16.64 4.49
CA SER A 116 -25.23 17.33 3.70
C SER A 116 -24.11 16.40 3.21
N LEU A 117 -24.38 15.11 3.04
CA LEU A 117 -23.40 14.10 2.60
C LEU A 117 -22.72 14.47 1.27
N GLU A 118 -23.37 15.27 0.42
CA GLU A 118 -22.84 15.73 -0.87
C GLU A 118 -21.66 16.72 -0.73
N ALA A 119 -21.51 17.37 0.42
CA ALA A 119 -20.41 18.31 0.70
C ALA A 119 -19.39 17.74 1.72
N ALA A 120 -19.55 16.48 2.13
CA ALA A 120 -18.67 15.88 3.13
C ALA A 120 -17.27 15.65 2.54
N THR A 121 -16.28 16.36 3.09
CA THR A 121 -14.85 16.11 2.87
C THR A 121 -14.32 15.27 4.03
N TRP A 122 -13.81 14.09 3.73
CA TRP A 122 -13.25 13.18 4.71
C TRP A 122 -11.73 13.24 4.74
N ARG A 123 -11.18 13.04 5.93
CA ARG A 123 -9.76 13.12 6.21
C ARG A 123 -8.97 12.05 5.46
N VAL A 124 -7.79 12.44 4.96
CA VAL A 124 -6.77 11.54 4.42
C VAL A 124 -5.46 11.76 5.16
N VAL A 125 -4.83 10.67 5.61
CA VAL A 125 -3.55 10.67 6.32
C VAL A 125 -2.69 9.50 5.86
N PHE A 126 -1.41 9.51 6.22
CA PHE A 126 -0.60 8.31 6.23
C PHE A 126 -0.49 7.78 7.65
N LYS A 127 -0.82 6.49 7.83
CA LYS A 127 -0.68 5.82 9.13
C LYS A 127 -0.37 4.35 8.98
N ASP A 128 0.19 3.77 10.04
CA ASP A 128 0.67 2.38 10.04
C ASP A 128 0.01 1.54 11.14
N PRO A 129 -1.30 1.24 11.04
CA PRO A 129 -1.99 0.47 12.04
C PRO A 129 -1.58 -1.01 11.94
N ILE A 130 -1.24 -1.62 13.08
CA ILE A 130 -0.85 -3.03 13.14
C ILE A 130 -2.00 -3.91 12.61
N GLY A 131 -1.71 -4.75 11.62
CA GLY A 131 -2.64 -5.73 11.07
C GLY A 131 -3.80 -5.15 10.26
N ARG A 132 -3.76 -3.86 9.88
CA ARG A 132 -4.81 -3.22 9.07
C ARG A 132 -4.21 -2.47 7.89
N MET A 133 -4.87 -2.54 6.74
CA MET A 133 -4.53 -1.77 5.54
C MET A 133 -5.81 -1.16 4.99
N LYS A 134 -5.74 0.05 4.43
CA LYS A 134 -6.90 0.71 3.83
C LYS A 134 -7.05 0.28 2.35
N PRO A 135 -8.20 -0.30 1.96
CA PRO A 135 -8.44 -0.70 0.57
C PRO A 135 -8.80 0.50 -0.32
N TRP A 136 -8.05 0.68 -1.40
CA TRP A 136 -8.32 1.66 -2.47
C TRP A 136 -8.62 0.95 -3.78
N VAL A 137 -9.52 1.51 -4.59
CA VAL A 137 -9.88 0.98 -5.92
C VAL A 137 -9.37 1.93 -6.98
N ILE A 138 -8.52 1.43 -7.89
CA ILE A 138 -8.08 2.19 -9.05
C ILE A 138 -9.17 2.13 -10.12
N GLN A 139 -9.74 3.26 -10.49
CA GLN A 139 -10.75 3.37 -11.53
C GLN A 139 -10.25 4.21 -12.70
N ARG A 140 -10.81 3.97 -13.88
CA ARG A 140 -10.62 4.87 -15.04
C ARG A 140 -11.78 5.85 -15.10
N PRO A 141 -11.54 7.10 -15.53
CA PRO A 141 -12.62 8.02 -15.85
C PRO A 141 -13.57 7.41 -16.89
N VAL A 142 -14.88 7.67 -16.76
CA VAL A 142 -15.93 7.09 -17.62
C VAL A 142 -15.73 7.42 -19.11
N THR A 143 -14.98 8.48 -19.43
CA THR A 143 -14.64 8.84 -20.82
C THR A 143 -13.64 7.89 -21.49
N SER A 144 -13.03 6.97 -20.74
CA SER A 144 -11.91 6.14 -21.21
C SER A 144 -12.29 4.68 -21.49
N TYR A 145 -13.58 4.36 -21.60
CA TYR A 145 -14.03 2.99 -21.90
C TYR A 145 -13.77 2.61 -23.36
N SER A 146 -13.09 1.48 -23.56
CA SER A 146 -12.91 0.89 -24.88
C SER A 146 -14.24 0.31 -25.38
N PRO A 147 -14.67 0.59 -26.62
CA PRO A 147 -15.88 0.01 -27.21
C PRO A 147 -15.82 -1.52 -27.32
N SER A 148 -14.64 -2.13 -27.18
CA SER A 148 -14.45 -3.59 -27.19
C SER A 148 -14.86 -4.29 -25.89
N GLY A 149 -15.23 -3.55 -24.83
CA GLY A 149 -15.49 -4.11 -23.50
C GLY A 149 -14.24 -4.66 -22.79
N THR A 150 -13.08 -4.65 -23.45
CA THR A 150 -11.80 -5.10 -22.88
C THR A 150 -11.23 -4.01 -21.98
N ILE A 151 -11.07 -4.31 -20.70
CA ILE A 151 -10.46 -3.39 -19.73
C ILE A 151 -8.93 -3.45 -19.90
N SER A 152 -8.35 -2.44 -20.54
CA SER A 152 -6.90 -2.35 -20.71
C SER A 152 -6.19 -2.04 -19.38
N PRO A 153 -4.94 -2.50 -19.18
CA PRO A 153 -4.17 -2.16 -18.00
C PRO A 153 -3.89 -0.66 -17.93
N VAL A 154 -3.75 -0.14 -16.71
CA VAL A 154 -3.31 1.23 -16.43
C VAL A 154 -1.81 1.35 -16.70
N LEU A 155 -1.45 2.31 -17.54
CA LEU A 155 -0.08 2.56 -17.99
C LEU A 155 0.46 3.91 -17.49
N HIS A 156 1.74 4.16 -17.75
CA HIS A 156 2.37 5.45 -17.47
C HIS A 156 1.62 6.58 -18.17
N GLY A 157 1.27 7.63 -17.43
CA GLY A 157 0.60 8.81 -17.97
C GLY A 157 -0.93 8.69 -18.03
N ASP A 158 -1.50 7.53 -17.72
CA ASP A 158 -2.94 7.36 -17.63
C ASP A 158 -3.52 8.23 -16.50
N ARG A 159 -4.73 8.76 -16.74
CA ARG A 159 -5.54 9.40 -15.70
C ARG A 159 -6.38 8.34 -14.99
N ILE A 160 -6.35 8.37 -13.67
CA ILE A 160 -7.07 7.46 -12.79
C ILE A 160 -7.86 8.23 -11.74
N LEU A 161 -8.87 7.57 -11.20
CA LEU A 161 -9.57 7.92 -9.98
C LEU A 161 -9.16 6.90 -8.91
N LEU A 162 -8.94 7.35 -7.68
CA LEU A 162 -8.70 6.49 -6.53
C LEU A 162 -9.90 6.57 -5.62
N ARG A 163 -10.70 5.50 -5.62
CA ARG A 163 -11.89 5.40 -4.77
C ARG A 163 -11.55 4.68 -3.48
N ASP A 164 -11.93 5.24 -2.35
CA ASP A 164 -11.93 4.52 -1.08
C ASP A 164 -12.99 3.40 -1.15
N ALA A 165 -12.61 2.15 -0.87
CA ALA A 165 -13.55 1.04 -0.98
C ALA A 165 -14.58 1.00 0.17
N GLU A 166 -14.31 1.65 1.29
CA GLU A 166 -15.16 1.70 2.48
C GLU A 166 -16.02 2.96 2.52
N LEU A 167 -15.43 4.13 2.24
CA LEU A 167 -16.14 5.42 2.24
C LEU A 167 -16.92 5.68 0.94
N ASP A 168 -16.62 4.92 -0.12
CA ASP A 168 -17.14 5.12 -1.49
C ASP A 168 -16.82 6.48 -2.13
N GLY A 169 -15.95 7.28 -1.50
CA GLY A 169 -15.50 8.56 -2.03
C GLY A 169 -14.18 8.50 -2.79
N PHE A 170 -13.77 9.63 -3.36
CA PHE A 170 -12.62 9.77 -4.25
C PHE A 170 -11.53 10.66 -3.64
N LEU A 171 -10.29 10.17 -3.70
CA LEU A 171 -9.11 10.94 -3.30
C LEU A 171 -8.99 12.21 -4.13
N THR A 172 -8.98 13.37 -3.47
CA THR A 172 -9.09 14.68 -4.11
C THR A 172 -8.06 15.65 -3.55
N ALA A 173 -7.42 16.42 -4.44
CA ALA A 173 -6.56 17.54 -4.06
C ALA A 173 -7.33 18.86 -4.16
N GLU A 174 -7.36 19.59 -3.06
CA GLU A 174 -8.11 20.84 -2.97
C GLU A 174 -7.34 22.04 -3.48
N ALA A 175 -8.06 23.15 -3.70
CA ALA A 175 -7.41 24.44 -3.99
C ALA A 175 -6.72 25.00 -2.75
N GLN A 176 -7.32 24.77 -1.58
CA GLN A 176 -6.85 25.36 -0.33
C GLN A 176 -5.50 24.79 0.13
N PRO A 177 -4.71 25.57 0.88
CA PRO A 177 -3.47 25.10 1.48
C PRO A 177 -3.72 23.91 2.39
N SER A 178 -2.70 23.09 2.64
CA SER A 178 -2.79 21.97 3.57
C SER A 178 -3.24 22.43 4.97
N ILE A 179 -3.93 21.56 5.70
CA ILE A 179 -4.47 21.87 7.04
C ILE A 179 -3.37 22.45 7.96
N LEU A 180 -2.19 21.82 7.98
CA LEU A 180 -1.09 22.28 8.82
C LEU A 180 -0.49 23.61 8.34
N ASP A 181 -0.56 23.92 7.05
CA ASP A 181 -0.13 25.23 6.55
C ASP A 181 -1.15 26.32 6.90
N ARG A 182 -2.45 26.01 6.88
CA ARG A 182 -3.48 26.92 7.39
C ARG A 182 -3.28 27.22 8.87
N LEU A 183 -3.04 26.17 9.67
CA LEU A 183 -2.89 26.29 11.12
C LEU A 183 -1.62 27.05 11.53
N PHE A 184 -0.46 26.72 10.95
CA PHE A 184 0.82 27.23 11.44
C PHE A 184 1.41 28.37 10.61
N LEU A 185 1.01 28.51 9.35
CA LEU A 185 1.56 29.51 8.43
C LEU A 185 0.48 30.49 7.94
N GLY A 186 -0.71 30.48 8.57
CA GLY A 186 -1.82 31.36 8.20
C GLY A 186 -2.36 31.10 6.79
N GLY A 187 -2.12 29.92 6.23
CA GLY A 187 -2.59 29.54 4.91
C GLY A 187 -1.82 30.21 3.77
N ASP A 188 -0.54 30.51 3.97
CA ASP A 188 0.33 31.07 2.94
C ASP A 188 0.33 30.15 1.68
N PRO A 189 -0.23 30.60 0.54
CA PRO A 189 -0.32 29.80 -0.67
C PRO A 189 1.06 29.55 -1.31
N THR A 190 2.10 30.27 -0.89
CA THR A 190 3.45 30.13 -1.42
C THR A 190 4.14 28.84 -0.98
N THR A 191 3.61 28.12 0.02
CA THR A 191 4.16 26.84 0.44
C THR A 191 4.02 25.76 -0.65
N GLY A 192 3.09 25.96 -1.58
CA GLY A 192 2.84 25.02 -2.68
C GLY A 192 2.33 23.65 -2.21
N ARG A 193 1.71 23.59 -1.02
CA ARG A 193 1.14 22.37 -0.43
C ARG A 193 -0.37 22.52 -0.32
N HIS A 194 -1.08 21.66 -1.02
CA HIS A 194 -2.54 21.64 -1.03
C HIS A 194 -3.08 20.55 -0.12
N GLU A 195 -4.27 20.79 0.45
CA GLU A 195 -4.98 19.75 1.18
C GLU A 195 -5.36 18.58 0.28
N VAL A 196 -5.31 17.38 0.86
CA VAL A 196 -5.83 16.16 0.23
C VAL A 196 -6.88 15.56 1.14
N ASN A 197 -8.04 15.24 0.58
CA ASN A 197 -9.18 14.66 1.29
C ASN A 197 -9.87 13.59 0.41
N VAL A 198 -10.93 12.98 0.92
CA VAL A 198 -11.85 12.14 0.14
C VAL A 198 -13.17 12.89 -0.01
N GLN A 199 -13.71 12.94 -1.23
CA GLN A 199 -15.01 13.53 -1.53
C GLN A 199 -15.98 12.48 -2.05
N ALA A 200 -17.28 12.58 -1.72
CA ALA A 200 -18.29 11.64 -2.21
C ALA A 200 -18.42 11.64 -3.74
N VAL A 201 -18.34 12.83 -4.36
CA VAL A 201 -18.48 13.01 -5.80
C VAL A 201 -17.11 13.40 -6.39
N PRO A 202 -16.65 12.75 -7.48
CA PRO A 202 -15.36 13.08 -8.07
C PRO A 202 -15.43 14.42 -8.82
N GLY A 203 -14.50 15.32 -8.52
CA GLY A 203 -14.30 16.58 -9.24
C GLY A 203 -13.02 16.60 -10.07
N ASN A 204 -12.65 17.76 -10.62
CA ASN A 204 -11.40 17.93 -11.37
C ASN A 204 -10.16 17.62 -10.50
N GLY A 205 -10.21 17.98 -9.21
CA GLY A 205 -9.17 17.69 -8.24
C GLY A 205 -9.05 16.19 -7.89
N SER A 206 -9.99 15.34 -8.30
CA SER A 206 -9.96 13.90 -8.02
C SER A 206 -9.23 13.09 -9.10
N LEU A 207 -8.85 13.72 -10.22
CA LEU A 207 -8.13 13.07 -11.30
C LEU A 207 -6.62 13.05 -11.04
N TRP A 208 -6.03 11.86 -11.05
CA TRP A 208 -4.60 11.67 -10.83
C TRP A 208 -3.95 11.04 -12.06
N THR A 209 -2.87 11.64 -12.54
CA THR A 209 -2.00 11.06 -13.57
C THR A 209 -0.98 10.15 -12.89
N ILE A 210 -1.01 8.87 -13.23
CA ILE A 210 -0.09 7.89 -12.62
C ILE A 210 1.24 7.85 -13.38
N LYS A 211 2.34 8.11 -12.67
CA LYS A 211 3.70 7.92 -13.18
C LYS A 211 4.22 6.58 -12.68
N TYR A 212 4.11 5.57 -13.52
CA TYR A 212 4.38 4.18 -13.15
C TYR A 212 5.10 3.41 -14.26
N ASN A 213 6.03 2.52 -13.89
CA ASN A 213 6.66 1.57 -14.81
C ASN A 213 6.22 0.13 -14.46
N PRO A 214 5.32 -0.50 -15.26
CA PRO A 214 4.80 -1.83 -14.99
C PRO A 214 5.80 -2.97 -15.22
N ALA A 215 6.98 -2.70 -15.79
CA ALA A 215 8.02 -3.70 -15.98
C ALA A 215 8.84 -3.94 -14.71
N THR A 216 9.06 -2.89 -13.90
CA THR A 216 9.99 -2.95 -12.76
C THR A 216 9.33 -2.75 -11.41
N ASP A 217 8.18 -2.06 -11.35
CA ASP A 217 7.43 -1.76 -10.12
C ASP A 217 8.31 -1.14 -9.00
N CYS A 218 9.20 -0.22 -9.40
CA CYS A 218 10.11 0.51 -8.49
C CYS A 218 9.40 1.64 -7.70
N GLY A 219 8.08 1.52 -7.52
CA GLY A 219 7.20 2.56 -7.00
C GLY A 219 6.56 3.40 -8.10
N PHE A 220 5.58 4.20 -7.71
CA PHE A 220 4.83 5.10 -8.58
C PHE A 220 4.65 6.47 -7.92
N ARG A 221 4.27 7.47 -8.71
CA ARG A 221 3.84 8.78 -8.21
C ARG A 221 2.48 9.12 -8.79
N LEU A 222 1.69 9.87 -8.04
CA LEU A 222 0.39 10.37 -8.48
C LEU A 222 0.49 11.88 -8.64
N TYR A 223 0.30 12.36 -9.85
CA TYR A 223 0.33 13.77 -10.19
C TYR A 223 -1.08 14.29 -10.41
N ASN A 224 -1.47 15.33 -9.68
CA ASN A 224 -2.72 16.02 -9.88
C ASN A 224 -2.52 17.15 -10.92
N PRO A 225 -3.10 17.06 -12.12
CA PRO A 225 -2.93 18.09 -13.15
C PRO A 225 -3.67 19.38 -12.84
N GLU A 226 -4.80 19.32 -12.10
CA GLU A 226 -5.59 20.50 -11.73
C GLU A 226 -4.81 21.38 -10.74
N ARG A 227 -4.11 20.76 -9.79
CA ARG A 227 -3.34 21.45 -8.75
C ARG A 227 -1.84 21.53 -9.05
N SER A 228 -1.40 20.97 -10.17
CA SER A 228 0.02 20.90 -10.58
C SER A 228 0.95 20.37 -9.48
N CYS A 229 0.54 19.33 -8.77
CA CYS A 229 1.24 18.80 -7.60
C CYS A 229 1.22 17.27 -7.56
N TYR A 230 2.00 16.66 -6.66
CA TYR A 230 2.04 15.22 -6.44
C TYR A 230 1.50 14.87 -5.06
N LEU A 231 0.77 13.76 -4.98
CA LEU A 231 0.44 13.15 -3.68
C LEU A 231 1.73 12.83 -2.93
N SER A 232 1.79 13.27 -1.68
CA SER A 232 2.98 13.19 -0.85
C SER A 232 2.62 13.32 0.63
N SER A 233 3.60 13.12 1.51
CA SER A 233 3.46 13.49 2.92
C SER A 233 4.35 14.68 3.27
N SER A 234 3.87 15.58 4.12
CA SER A 234 4.72 16.62 4.72
C SER A 234 5.61 16.09 5.84
N LEU A 235 5.43 14.82 6.23
CA LEU A 235 6.06 14.17 7.38
C LEU A 235 5.79 14.90 8.71
N ARG A 236 4.76 15.75 8.75
CA ARG A 236 4.28 16.42 9.94
C ARG A 236 3.09 15.65 10.50
N ASN A 237 3.02 15.55 11.82
CA ASN A 237 1.84 15.05 12.52
C ASN A 237 0.85 16.19 12.75
N PHE A 238 -0.41 15.83 12.89
CA PHE A 238 -1.41 16.75 13.41
C PHE A 238 -1.19 16.97 14.91
N PRO A 239 -1.33 18.20 15.41
CA PRO A 239 -1.23 18.44 16.85
C PRO A 239 -2.39 17.74 17.58
N ASP A 240 -2.04 17.07 18.68
CA ASP A 240 -2.99 16.43 19.60
C ASP A 240 -3.17 17.34 20.82
N TRP A 241 -4.06 18.32 20.70
CA TRP A 241 -4.29 19.33 21.75
C TRP A 241 -5.01 18.77 22.98
N ASP A 242 -5.79 17.70 22.79
CA ASP A 242 -6.51 16.98 23.85
C ASP A 242 -5.66 15.89 24.51
N GLY A 243 -4.42 15.70 24.02
CA GLY A 243 -3.54 14.61 24.37
C GLY A 243 -3.26 14.54 25.87
N ALA A 244 -4.02 13.68 26.57
CA ALA A 244 -3.49 12.97 27.72
C ALA A 244 -2.24 12.24 27.22
N LEU A 245 -1.06 12.81 27.52
CA LEU A 245 0.27 12.27 27.22
C LEU A 245 0.40 10.86 27.81
N ASN A 246 -0.16 9.87 27.13
CA ASN A 246 0.16 8.47 27.34
C ASN A 246 1.46 8.24 26.58
N ASP A 247 2.58 8.53 27.25
CA ASP A 247 3.98 8.22 26.88
C ASP A 247 4.19 6.70 26.75
N THR A 248 3.39 6.07 25.89
CA THR A 248 3.46 4.65 25.61
C THR A 248 4.00 4.49 24.19
N ILE A 249 4.81 3.46 24.01
CA ILE A 249 5.34 3.06 22.70
C ILE A 249 4.21 2.91 21.66
N ALA A 250 2.98 2.58 22.11
CA ALA A 250 1.80 2.53 21.26
C ALA A 250 1.46 3.89 20.59
N ALA A 251 1.60 5.02 21.28
CA ALA A 251 1.38 6.34 20.69
C ALA A 251 2.43 6.66 19.60
N LEU A 252 3.69 6.27 19.83
CA LEU A 252 4.77 6.35 18.83
C LEU A 252 4.60 5.40 17.64
N LEU A 253 3.87 4.29 17.82
CA LEU A 253 3.58 3.32 16.75
C LEU A 253 2.35 3.71 15.92
N HIS A 254 1.52 4.64 16.39
CA HIS A 254 0.29 5.08 15.73
C HIS A 254 0.38 6.53 15.22
N LEU A 255 1.52 6.89 14.63
CA LEU A 255 1.70 8.21 14.04
C LEU A 255 0.77 8.39 12.83
N GLU A 256 -0.01 9.46 12.85
CA GLU A 256 -0.81 9.93 11.72
C GLU A 256 -0.10 11.14 11.09
N LEU A 257 0.49 10.90 9.92
CA LEU A 257 1.24 11.91 9.17
C LEU A 257 0.34 12.54 8.11
N GLU A 258 0.46 13.86 7.92
CA GLU A 258 -0.32 14.60 6.94
C GLU A 258 -0.07 14.07 5.52
N ALA A 259 -1.15 13.74 4.82
CA ALA A 259 -1.18 13.57 3.38
C ALA A 259 -1.48 14.92 2.71
N THR A 260 -0.72 15.28 1.69
CA THR A 260 -0.83 16.59 1.03
C THR A 260 -0.40 16.47 -0.44
N CYS A 261 -0.77 17.45 -1.26
CA CYS A 261 -0.33 17.54 -2.63
C CYS A 261 0.71 18.66 -2.78
N MET A 262 1.96 18.32 -3.09
CA MET A 262 3.06 19.29 -3.20
C MET A 262 3.49 19.50 -4.65
N ALA A 263 3.82 20.73 -5.05
CA ALA A 263 4.27 21.01 -6.42
C ALA A 263 5.56 20.22 -6.80
N GLU A 264 6.58 20.24 -5.93
CA GLU A 264 7.89 19.65 -6.21
C GLU A 264 8.43 18.75 -5.07
N PRO A 265 7.69 17.71 -4.64
CA PRO A 265 8.16 16.87 -3.56
C PRO A 265 9.31 16.00 -4.04
N LYS A 266 10.27 15.82 -3.12
CA LYS A 266 11.32 14.80 -3.26
C LYS A 266 10.68 13.42 -3.40
N ASP A 267 11.36 12.53 -4.10
CA ASP A 267 10.88 11.15 -4.28
C ASP A 267 10.67 10.43 -2.93
N ALA A 268 11.49 10.72 -1.92
CA ALA A 268 11.40 10.09 -0.61
C ALA A 268 10.03 10.29 0.09
N VAL A 269 9.29 11.34 -0.26
CA VAL A 269 8.00 11.69 0.37
C VAL A 269 6.82 11.60 -0.59
N SER A 270 7.04 11.21 -1.85
CA SER A 270 5.99 11.13 -2.89
C SER A 270 6.02 9.85 -3.72
N ARG A 271 7.05 9.01 -3.56
CA ARG A 271 7.14 7.71 -4.21
C ARG A 271 6.38 6.66 -3.40
N LEU A 272 5.23 6.29 -3.94
CA LEU A 272 4.29 5.33 -3.38
C LEU A 272 4.61 3.93 -3.88
N PHE A 273 4.21 2.93 -3.12
CA PHE A 273 4.33 1.53 -3.45
C PHE A 273 2.99 0.85 -3.27
N LEU A 274 2.72 -0.11 -4.15
CA LEU A 274 1.58 -0.99 -3.98
C LEU A 274 2.02 -2.19 -3.17
N VAL A 275 1.26 -2.46 -2.13
CA VAL A 275 1.45 -3.64 -1.28
C VAL A 275 0.52 -4.76 -1.72
N ASP A 276 -0.55 -4.43 -2.45
CA ASP A 276 -1.51 -5.42 -2.95
C ASP A 276 -1.77 -5.25 -4.44
N GLY A 277 -2.11 -6.34 -5.12
CA GLY A 277 -2.57 -6.34 -6.51
C GLY A 277 -2.04 -7.56 -7.26
N ASN A 278 -2.94 -8.31 -7.91
CA ASN A 278 -2.61 -9.54 -8.62
C ASN A 278 -1.37 -9.39 -9.51
N SER A 279 -0.27 -10.04 -9.15
CA SER A 279 0.87 -10.22 -10.05
C SER A 279 0.57 -11.40 -10.97
N ILE A 280 0.85 -11.29 -12.26
CA ILE A 280 0.61 -12.36 -13.26
C ILE A 280 1.41 -13.66 -12.91
N LEU A 281 2.43 -13.54 -12.05
CA LEU A 281 3.19 -14.67 -11.48
C LEU A 281 2.36 -15.62 -10.61
N THR A 282 1.20 -15.18 -10.09
CA THR A 282 0.32 -16.00 -9.24
C THR A 282 -0.19 -17.26 -9.94
N GLY A 283 -0.24 -17.31 -11.27
CA GLY A 283 -0.60 -18.53 -12.00
C GLY A 283 0.51 -19.61 -12.02
N LYS A 284 1.78 -19.22 -11.96
CA LYS A 284 2.92 -20.13 -12.13
C LYS A 284 3.53 -20.58 -10.78
N ILE A 285 3.70 -19.67 -9.82
CA ILE A 285 4.31 -20.01 -8.52
C ILE A 285 3.37 -20.86 -7.66
N LEU A 286 2.05 -20.60 -7.70
CA LEU A 286 1.08 -21.42 -6.98
C LEU A 286 1.08 -22.86 -7.50
N ARG A 287 1.27 -23.07 -8.82
CA ARG A 287 1.45 -24.41 -9.40
C ARG A 287 2.72 -25.08 -8.90
N SER A 288 3.83 -24.35 -8.80
CA SER A 288 5.10 -24.88 -8.29
C SER A 288 5.05 -25.22 -6.79
N ILE A 289 4.38 -24.40 -5.96
CA ILE A 289 4.23 -24.65 -4.52
C ILE A 289 3.23 -25.79 -4.24
N ILE A 290 2.14 -25.88 -5.00
CA ILE A 290 1.21 -27.02 -4.95
C ILE A 290 1.93 -28.31 -5.38
N CYS A 291 2.80 -28.23 -6.40
CA CYS A 291 3.61 -29.37 -6.84
C CYS A 291 4.64 -29.78 -5.77
N LEU A 292 5.28 -28.81 -5.08
CA LEU A 292 6.19 -29.07 -3.96
C LEU A 292 5.47 -29.70 -2.76
N ARG A 293 4.28 -29.23 -2.40
CA ARG A 293 3.46 -29.86 -1.34
C ARG A 293 3.07 -31.29 -1.71
N SER A 294 2.68 -31.55 -2.95
CA SER A 294 2.36 -32.91 -3.43
C SER A 294 3.59 -33.82 -3.40
N ILE A 295 4.76 -33.33 -3.79
CA ILE A 295 6.02 -34.10 -3.73
C ILE A 295 6.40 -34.41 -2.27
N ILE A 296 6.26 -33.45 -1.37
CA ILE A 296 6.56 -33.63 0.06
C ILE A 296 5.57 -34.63 0.71
N GLU A 297 4.29 -34.57 0.37
CA GLU A 297 3.30 -35.53 0.88
C GLU A 297 3.52 -36.95 0.32
N THR A 298 3.89 -37.08 -0.95
CA THR A 298 4.25 -38.37 -1.54
C THR A 298 5.51 -38.95 -0.89
N ALA A 299 6.53 -38.12 -0.63
CA ALA A 299 7.74 -38.53 0.08
C ALA A 299 7.46 -38.93 1.55
N ARG A 300 6.53 -38.26 2.22
CA ARG A 300 6.11 -38.59 3.59
C ARG A 300 5.36 -39.91 3.66
N LYS A 301 4.52 -40.20 2.66
CA LYS A 301 3.83 -41.50 2.54
C LYS A 301 4.82 -42.64 2.24
N SER A 302 5.81 -42.43 1.37
CA SER A 302 6.82 -43.46 1.08
C SER A 302 7.71 -43.78 2.29
N LEU A 303 8.06 -42.76 3.10
CA LEU A 303 8.84 -42.96 4.33
C LEU A 303 8.09 -43.70 5.44
N ASN A 304 6.75 -43.54 5.51
CA ASN A 304 5.92 -44.29 6.46
C ASN A 304 5.69 -45.75 6.04
N ILE A 305 5.71 -46.05 4.73
CA ILE A 305 5.62 -47.43 4.23
C ILE A 305 6.89 -48.22 4.59
N THR A 306 8.08 -47.59 4.51
CA THR A 306 9.34 -48.26 4.89
C THR A 306 9.48 -48.55 6.39
N ARG A 307 8.78 -47.81 7.25
CA ARG A 307 8.80 -48.06 8.71
C ARG A 307 8.00 -49.28 9.15
N ASN A 308 7.01 -49.71 8.35
CA ASN A 308 6.19 -50.87 8.65
C ASN A 308 6.76 -52.19 8.10
N CYS A 309 7.93 -52.17 7.44
CA CYS A 309 8.59 -53.37 6.92
C CYS A 309 9.83 -53.80 7.72
N TRP A 310 10.16 -53.11 8.81
CA TRP A 310 11.33 -53.39 9.66
C TRP A 310 10.96 -53.59 11.14
N GLY A 311 9.72 -53.98 11.41
CA GLY A 311 9.20 -54.30 12.74
C GLY A 311 8.52 -55.66 12.75
N SER A 312 9.30 -56.72 12.53
CA SER A 312 8.96 -58.12 12.79
C SER A 312 10.25 -58.88 13.06
#